data_AF-G1QH75-F1
#
_entry.id   AF-G1QH75-F1
#
_cell.length_a   1.000
_cell.length_b   1.000
_cell.length_c   1.000
_cell.angle_alpha   90.00
_cell.angle_beta   90.00
_cell.angle_gamma   90.00
#
_symmetry.space_group_name_H-M   'P 1'
#
loop_
_entity.id
_entity.type
_entity.pdbx_description
1 polymer ?
#
loop_
_entity_poly.entity_id
_entity_poly.type
_entity_poly.pdbx_seq_one_letter_code
_entity_poly.pdbx_strand_id
1 'polypeptide(L)'
;MAQGVLRILLGLLLWSDPGTASLPLLMDSVIQALAELEQKAPAAKARRTVSAWLMSAPNAGPHNHLYHFLLGTQSLNAAELDPCPLSPELQGLTKEVARHDVREGQEYGVVLAPDGSTVAVEPLLAGLEAGLQGRRVINLPLDSTAAPWGTGITFPDVAAIAPDVRVTSSPGLRDASPDVTTADIGANSPDATKGCPDVQASLPDAKAKSPPTMVDSLLAVTLAGKLGLTFLQGSQTQSHPDLGTEGCWDQLSAPRTFTLLDPKASLLTMAFLNGALDGVILGDYLSQTPEPRPSLSHLLSQYYGAGVARDPAFRSNFRRQNAAALTSASILAQQVWGTLVLLQRLEPVHPQLQCMSQEQLAQVAANATKEFTEDFLGCPAIHPRCRWGAAPYRGHPKPLRLPLGFLYVHHTYVPAPPCTDFARCAANMRSMQRYHQDTQGWEDIGYTVKPRPSRSVSQRSRRGPPPRTLPATDLQ
;
A
#
# COMPACT_ATOMS: atom_id res chain seq x y z
N MET A 1 20.25 31.90 49.45
CA MET A 1 20.29 32.04 47.98
C MET A 1 20.89 30.82 47.28
N ALA A 2 22.07 30.31 47.69
CA ALA A 2 22.73 29.18 47.00
C ALA A 2 22.03 27.81 47.14
N GLN A 3 21.36 27.50 48.27
CA GLN A 3 20.64 26.23 48.46
C GLN A 3 19.32 26.13 47.68
N GLY A 4 18.69 27.26 47.34
CA GLY A 4 17.47 27.29 46.54
C GLY A 4 17.74 26.99 45.06
N VAL A 5 18.84 27.51 44.53
CA VAL A 5 19.26 27.28 43.14
C VAL A 5 19.70 25.84 42.92
N LEU A 6 20.37 25.22 43.91
CA LEU A 6 20.80 23.82 43.81
C LEU A 6 19.61 22.83 43.80
N ARG A 7 18.52 23.14 44.51
CA ARG A 7 17.29 22.30 44.48
C ARG A 7 16.49 22.46 43.19
N ILE A 8 16.52 23.64 42.57
CA ILE A 8 15.88 23.88 41.27
C ILE A 8 16.66 23.19 40.14
N LEU A 9 18.00 23.22 40.18
CA LEU A 9 18.84 22.47 39.23
C LEU A 9 18.74 20.95 39.42
N LEU A 10 18.64 20.46 40.66
CA LEU A 10 18.44 19.03 40.93
C LEU A 10 17.01 18.56 40.57
N GLY A 11 16.01 19.43 40.71
CA GLY A 11 14.64 19.19 40.26
C GLY A 11 14.49 19.19 38.73
N LEU A 12 15.28 19.99 38.01
CA LEU A 12 15.35 19.99 36.54
C LEU A 12 16.17 18.80 35.98
N LEU A 13 17.11 18.26 36.75
CA LEU A 13 17.87 17.04 36.40
C LEU A 13 17.12 15.74 36.72
N LEU A 14 16.16 15.77 37.65
CA LEU A 14 15.31 14.62 38.02
C LEU A 14 13.94 14.62 37.31
N TRP A 15 13.70 15.61 36.45
CA TRP A 15 12.56 15.66 35.53
C TRP A 15 13.05 15.65 34.08
N SER A 16 14.00 14.78 33.81
CA SER A 16 14.13 14.22 32.48
C SER A 16 13.39 12.89 32.54
N ASP A 17 12.14 12.85 32.06
CA ASP A 17 11.75 11.64 31.35
C ASP A 17 12.91 11.37 30.38
N PRO A 18 13.44 10.14 30.28
CA PRO A 18 14.30 9.79 29.17
C PRO A 18 13.39 9.86 27.94
N GLY A 19 13.25 11.07 27.38
CA GLY A 19 12.78 11.27 26.03
C GLY A 19 13.81 10.59 25.17
N THR A 20 13.64 9.28 24.97
CA THR A 20 14.36 8.49 23.98
C THR A 20 14.29 9.31 22.71
N ALA A 21 15.41 9.88 22.29
CA ALA A 21 15.48 10.67 21.07
C ALA A 21 14.92 9.79 19.95
N SER A 22 13.73 10.11 19.47
CA SER A 22 13.01 9.28 18.54
C SER A 22 13.73 9.32 17.19
N LEU A 23 14.15 8.16 16.69
CA LEU A 23 14.90 8.07 15.43
C LEU A 23 14.10 8.68 14.27
N PRO A 24 14.75 9.30 13.28
CA PRO A 24 14.10 9.66 12.04
C PRO A 24 13.40 8.45 11.40
N LEU A 25 12.21 8.68 10.85
CA LEU A 25 11.40 7.65 10.16
C LEU A 25 11.92 7.42 8.74
N LEU A 26 13.10 6.81 8.66
CA LEU A 26 13.80 6.47 7.42
C LEU A 26 13.77 4.95 7.17
N MET A 27 13.67 4.54 5.91
CA MET A 27 13.79 3.13 5.53
C MET A 27 15.14 2.54 5.96
N ASP A 28 16.22 3.34 5.94
CA ASP A 28 17.54 2.90 6.44
C ASP A 28 17.50 2.53 7.93
N SER A 29 16.67 3.19 8.73
CA SER A 29 16.48 2.85 10.15
C SER A 29 15.72 1.53 10.33
N VAL A 30 14.76 1.24 9.44
CA VAL A 30 14.08 -0.07 9.37
C VAL A 30 15.07 -1.17 8.99
N ILE A 31 15.90 -0.93 7.99
CA ILE A 31 16.96 -1.85 7.54
C ILE A 31 17.97 -2.10 8.68
N GLN A 32 18.34 -1.05 9.42
CA GLN A 32 19.24 -1.16 10.58
C GLN A 32 18.61 -1.99 11.70
N ALA A 33 17.32 -1.80 12.00
CA ALA A 33 16.59 -2.62 12.97
C ALA A 33 16.59 -4.10 12.56
N LEU A 34 16.31 -4.41 11.28
CA LEU A 34 16.40 -5.78 10.76
C LEU A 34 17.81 -6.35 10.88
N ALA A 35 18.84 -5.59 10.51
CA ALA A 35 20.23 -6.06 10.56
C ALA A 35 20.66 -6.40 12.00
N GLU A 36 20.30 -5.57 12.98
CA GLU A 36 20.63 -5.82 14.39
C GLU A 36 19.91 -7.07 14.92
N LEU A 37 18.65 -7.25 14.52
CA LEU A 37 17.88 -8.45 14.84
C LEU A 37 18.49 -9.71 14.22
N GLU A 38 18.89 -9.65 12.96
CA GLU A 38 19.48 -10.77 12.22
C GLU A 38 20.88 -11.14 12.74
N GLN A 39 21.66 -10.17 13.24
CA GLN A 39 22.95 -10.45 13.87
C GLN A 39 22.83 -11.12 15.23
N LYS A 40 21.83 -10.71 16.02
CA LYS A 40 21.64 -11.18 17.40
C LYS A 40 20.75 -12.44 17.48
N ALA A 41 20.26 -12.94 16.34
CA ALA A 41 19.36 -14.10 16.25
C ALA A 41 19.86 -15.15 15.23
N PRO A 42 19.80 -16.47 15.52
CA PRO A 42 20.10 -17.49 14.51
C PRO A 42 19.19 -17.40 13.27
N ALA A 43 19.61 -17.88 12.10
CA ALA A 43 18.85 -17.75 10.84
C ALA A 43 17.40 -18.26 10.89
N ALA A 44 17.13 -19.37 11.60
CA ALA A 44 15.77 -19.88 11.84
C ALA A 44 14.88 -18.94 12.70
N LYS A 45 15.50 -18.00 13.41
CA LYS A 45 14.86 -16.98 14.25
C LYS A 45 14.55 -15.72 13.44
N ALA A 46 15.26 -15.41 12.34
CA ALA A 46 14.98 -14.25 11.48
C ALA A 46 13.53 -14.24 10.93
N ARG A 47 13.00 -15.40 10.53
CA ARG A 47 11.58 -15.55 10.18
C ARG A 47 10.64 -15.26 11.36
N ARG A 48 10.96 -15.77 12.55
CA ARG A 48 10.20 -15.49 13.78
C ARG A 48 10.29 -14.02 14.20
N THR A 49 11.34 -13.32 13.78
CA THR A 49 11.57 -11.92 14.11
C THR A 49 10.68 -10.96 13.33
N VAL A 50 10.42 -11.20 12.03
CA VAL A 50 9.42 -10.43 11.28
C VAL A 50 8.03 -10.62 11.90
N SER A 51 7.68 -11.87 12.23
CA SER A 51 6.43 -12.17 12.94
C SER A 51 6.37 -11.47 14.31
N ALA A 52 7.48 -11.45 15.07
CA ALA A 52 7.54 -10.77 16.37
C ALA A 52 7.43 -9.24 16.25
N TRP A 53 7.96 -8.64 15.18
CA TRP A 53 7.80 -7.21 14.90
C TRP A 53 6.34 -6.89 14.58
N LEU A 54 5.71 -7.62 13.66
CA LEU A 54 4.28 -7.46 13.36
C LEU A 54 3.40 -7.63 14.61
N MET A 55 3.79 -8.47 15.55
CA MET A 55 3.10 -8.70 16.83
C MET A 55 3.47 -7.70 17.96
N SER A 56 4.45 -6.82 17.76
CA SER A 56 4.87 -5.85 18.79
C SER A 56 3.91 -4.65 18.92
N ALA A 57 2.96 -4.50 18.00
CA ALA A 57 1.89 -3.51 18.07
C ALA A 57 0.69 -4.01 18.88
N PRO A 58 -0.01 -3.14 19.66
CA PRO A 58 -1.17 -3.55 20.45
C PRO A 58 -2.31 -4.15 19.60
N ASN A 59 -2.73 -5.36 19.97
CA ASN A 59 -3.80 -6.15 19.37
C ASN A 59 -5.18 -5.48 19.52
N ALA A 60 -5.64 -4.73 18.51
CA ALA A 60 -7.03 -4.25 18.47
C ALA A 60 -7.50 -3.83 17.06
N GLY A 61 -7.15 -4.58 16.00
CA GLY A 61 -7.55 -4.26 14.63
C GLY A 61 -8.11 -5.46 13.87
N PRO A 62 -9.13 -5.30 12.99
CA PRO A 62 -9.70 -6.38 12.16
C PRO A 62 -8.64 -7.11 11.33
N HIS A 63 -7.74 -6.34 10.70
CA HIS A 63 -6.63 -6.82 9.87
C HIS A 63 -5.78 -7.89 10.56
N ASN A 64 -5.68 -7.81 11.88
CA ASN A 64 -4.92 -8.77 12.69
C ASN A 64 -5.45 -10.20 12.55
N HIS A 65 -6.78 -10.41 12.41
CA HIS A 65 -7.36 -11.74 12.28
C HIS A 65 -7.03 -12.40 10.94
N LEU A 66 -7.05 -11.64 9.84
CA LEU A 66 -6.65 -12.12 8.53
C LEU A 66 -5.16 -12.50 8.52
N TYR A 67 -4.28 -11.62 9.05
CA TYR A 67 -2.86 -11.92 9.20
C TYR A 67 -2.64 -13.16 10.08
N HIS A 68 -3.29 -13.24 11.24
CA HIS A 68 -3.19 -14.39 12.15
C HIS A 68 -3.62 -15.70 11.49
N PHE A 69 -4.71 -15.68 10.75
CA PHE A 69 -5.24 -16.85 10.05
C PHE A 69 -4.32 -17.30 8.91
N LEU A 70 -3.89 -16.38 8.05
CA LEU A 70 -3.12 -16.70 6.84
C LEU A 70 -1.67 -17.04 7.13
N LEU A 71 -1.05 -16.31 8.05
CA LEU A 71 0.37 -16.46 8.40
C LEU A 71 0.60 -17.43 9.56
N GLY A 72 -0.47 -17.92 10.20
CA GLY A 72 -0.38 -18.98 11.22
C GLY A 72 0.34 -18.56 12.49
N THR A 73 0.20 -17.30 12.90
CA THR A 73 0.95 -16.72 14.04
C THR A 73 0.39 -17.10 15.42
N GLN A 74 -0.65 -17.94 15.49
CA GLN A 74 -1.22 -18.45 16.76
C GLN A 74 -0.28 -19.40 17.55
N SER A 75 0.81 -19.93 16.97
CA SER A 75 1.68 -20.90 17.68
C SER A 75 2.95 -20.32 18.31
N LEU A 76 3.16 -19.00 18.26
CA LEU A 76 4.27 -18.37 18.98
C LEU A 76 3.84 -18.14 20.44
N ASN A 77 4.06 -19.14 21.29
CA ASN A 77 3.96 -18.97 22.74
C ASN A 77 4.85 -17.78 23.15
N ALA A 78 4.22 -16.68 23.59
CA ALA A 78 4.91 -15.47 24.04
C ALA A 78 5.93 -15.71 25.17
N ALA A 79 5.83 -16.86 25.85
CA ALA A 79 6.74 -17.31 26.90
C ALA A 79 8.07 -17.91 26.41
N GLU A 80 8.23 -18.24 25.12
CA GLU A 80 9.43 -18.91 24.57
C GLU A 80 10.33 -18.00 23.71
N LEU A 81 9.93 -16.74 23.48
CA LEU A 81 10.75 -15.77 22.79
C LEU A 81 11.44 -14.88 23.81
N ASP A 82 12.67 -15.23 24.21
CA ASP A 82 13.58 -14.23 24.78
C ASP A 82 13.70 -13.10 23.74
N PRO A 83 13.19 -11.88 24.04
CA PRO A 83 13.23 -10.77 23.11
C PRO A 83 14.69 -10.51 22.79
N CYS A 84 15.04 -10.63 21.52
CA CYS A 84 16.37 -10.24 21.09
C CYS A 84 16.52 -8.74 21.39
N PRO A 85 17.46 -8.32 22.24
CA PRO A 85 17.48 -6.95 22.72
C PRO A 85 17.98 -6.06 21.59
N LEU A 86 17.04 -5.40 20.91
CA LEU A 86 17.32 -4.20 20.13
C LEU A 86 17.82 -3.09 21.07
N SER A 87 18.61 -2.17 20.54
CA SER A 87 18.80 -0.87 21.19
C SER A 87 17.44 -0.22 21.52
N PRO A 88 17.31 0.50 22.64
CA PRO A 88 16.05 1.16 23.03
C PRO A 88 15.47 2.04 21.92
N GLU A 89 16.33 2.71 21.16
CA GLU A 89 15.98 3.60 20.06
C GLU A 89 15.34 2.82 18.90
N LEU A 90 15.97 1.71 18.47
CA LEU A 90 15.42 0.86 17.41
C LEU A 90 14.17 0.12 17.89
N GLN A 91 14.08 -0.25 19.17
CA GLN A 91 12.87 -0.82 19.73
C GLN A 91 11.71 0.19 19.74
N GLY A 92 11.99 1.47 19.99
CA GLY A 92 11.01 2.55 19.85
C GLY A 92 10.53 2.69 18.41
N LEU A 93 11.49 2.70 17.46
CA LEU A 93 11.21 2.76 16.03
C LEU A 93 10.33 1.59 15.56
N THR A 94 10.67 0.35 15.94
CA THR A 94 9.91 -0.83 15.49
C THR A 94 8.45 -0.75 15.91
N LYS A 95 8.17 -0.31 17.15
CA LYS A 95 6.80 -0.08 17.64
C LYS A 95 6.09 1.04 16.89
N GLU A 96 6.79 2.12 16.59
CA GLU A 96 6.23 3.28 15.90
C GLU A 96 5.83 2.95 14.44
N VAL A 97 6.59 2.09 13.77
CA VAL A 97 6.33 1.73 12.37
C VAL A 97 5.57 0.42 12.18
N ALA A 98 5.31 -0.35 13.25
CA ALA A 98 4.72 -1.69 13.18
C ALA A 98 3.30 -1.71 12.62
N ARG A 99 2.52 -0.64 12.84
CA ARG A 99 1.12 -0.54 12.40
C ARG A 99 0.89 0.69 11.55
N HIS A 100 0.32 0.46 10.37
CA HIS A 100 -0.17 1.49 9.48
C HIS A 100 -1.53 1.99 9.95
N ASP A 101 -1.70 3.31 9.99
CA ASP A 101 -2.99 3.92 10.28
C ASP A 101 -3.09 5.34 9.73
N VAL A 102 -4.31 5.82 9.52
CA VAL A 102 -4.60 7.20 9.10
C VAL A 102 -5.56 7.83 10.10
N ARG A 103 -5.14 8.91 10.74
CA ARG A 103 -5.95 9.62 11.75
C ARG A 103 -5.79 11.12 11.57
N GLU A 104 -6.91 11.83 11.50
CA GLU A 104 -6.95 13.30 11.47
C GLU A 104 -6.05 13.92 10.38
N GLY A 105 -5.96 13.28 9.21
CA GLY A 105 -5.11 13.73 8.09
C GLY A 105 -3.62 13.46 8.26
N GLN A 106 -3.21 12.75 9.31
CA GLN A 106 -1.85 12.24 9.49
C GLN A 106 -1.80 10.73 9.21
N GLU A 107 -0.67 10.27 8.70
CA GLU A 107 -0.41 8.87 8.45
C GLU A 107 0.71 8.35 9.34
N TYR A 108 0.47 7.19 9.94
CA TYR A 108 1.34 6.51 10.90
C TYR A 108 1.80 5.18 10.32
N GLY A 109 2.90 4.62 10.83
CA GLY A 109 3.42 3.36 10.32
C GLY A 109 4.20 3.48 9.01
N VAL A 110 4.65 4.69 8.65
CA VAL A 110 5.29 5.00 7.36
C VAL A 110 6.71 5.52 7.54
N VAL A 111 7.54 5.31 6.52
CA VAL A 111 8.93 5.79 6.47
C VAL A 111 9.26 6.42 5.11
N LEU A 112 10.22 7.34 5.10
CA LEU A 112 10.79 7.91 3.89
C LEU A 112 11.87 6.98 3.33
N ALA A 113 11.71 6.56 2.08
CA ALA A 113 12.67 5.71 1.38
C ALA A 113 13.69 6.55 0.57
N PRO A 114 14.89 6.00 0.28
CA PRO A 114 15.94 6.67 -0.50
C PRO A 114 15.52 7.11 -1.91
N ASP A 115 14.55 6.42 -2.52
CA ASP A 115 13.94 6.79 -3.80
C ASP A 115 13.00 8.00 -3.70
N GLY A 116 12.89 8.62 -2.51
CA GLY A 116 12.03 9.75 -2.22
C GLY A 116 10.59 9.36 -1.88
N SER A 117 10.17 8.14 -2.15
CA SER A 117 8.81 7.69 -1.87
C SER A 117 8.58 7.48 -0.37
N THR A 118 7.31 7.47 0.03
CA THR A 118 6.89 7.13 1.39
C THR A 118 6.29 5.73 1.37
N VAL A 119 6.63 4.91 2.35
CA VAL A 119 6.32 3.47 2.36
C VAL A 119 5.73 3.10 3.72
N ALA A 120 4.56 2.45 3.71
CA ALA A 120 3.99 1.83 4.90
C ALA A 120 4.72 0.53 5.22
N VAL A 121 5.21 0.39 6.45
CA VAL A 121 6.07 -0.74 6.85
C VAL A 121 5.26 -2.00 7.12
N GLU A 122 4.06 -1.90 7.68
CA GLU A 122 3.19 -3.04 7.97
C GLU A 122 2.92 -3.94 6.74
N PRO A 123 2.36 -3.44 5.62
CA PRO A 123 2.10 -4.30 4.45
C PRO A 123 3.38 -4.79 3.76
N LEU A 124 4.50 -4.06 3.87
CA LEU A 124 5.81 -4.50 3.39
C LEU A 124 6.29 -5.73 4.17
N LEU A 125 6.30 -5.65 5.51
CA LEU A 125 6.72 -6.76 6.37
C LEU A 125 5.82 -7.98 6.24
N ALA A 126 4.51 -7.77 6.10
CA ALA A 126 3.57 -8.86 5.87
C ALA A 126 3.86 -9.62 4.57
N GLY A 127 4.23 -8.91 3.49
CA GLY A 127 4.60 -9.53 2.22
C GLY A 127 5.88 -10.35 2.33
N LEU A 128 6.91 -9.82 3.02
CA LEU A 128 8.14 -10.55 3.30
C LEU A 128 7.85 -11.84 4.09
N GLU A 129 7.01 -11.77 5.13
CA GLU A 129 6.64 -12.94 5.92
C GLU A 129 5.91 -13.99 5.08
N ALA A 130 4.90 -13.59 4.30
CA ALA A 130 4.17 -14.51 3.42
C ALA A 130 5.09 -15.18 2.39
N GLY A 131 6.06 -14.43 1.84
CA GLY A 131 7.08 -14.95 0.93
C GLY A 131 7.99 -15.99 1.58
N LEU A 132 8.48 -15.71 2.79
CA LEU A 132 9.31 -16.65 3.56
C LEU A 132 8.58 -17.95 3.92
N GLN A 133 7.25 -17.89 4.08
CA GLN A 133 6.39 -19.05 4.31
C GLN A 133 6.09 -19.85 3.03
N GLY A 134 6.54 -19.39 1.86
CA GLY A 134 6.41 -20.10 0.59
C GLY A 134 5.06 -19.95 -0.09
N ARG A 135 4.37 -18.81 0.10
CA ARG A 135 3.09 -18.46 -0.57
C ARG A 135 2.03 -19.57 -0.49
N ARG A 136 1.26 -19.56 0.59
CA ARG A 136 0.17 -20.52 0.82
C ARG A 136 -1.05 -20.19 -0.04
N VAL A 137 -1.70 -21.22 -0.55
CA VAL A 137 -3.00 -21.12 -1.21
C VAL A 137 -4.07 -21.73 -0.32
N ILE A 138 -5.15 -20.99 -0.12
CA ILE A 138 -6.28 -21.42 0.70
C ILE A 138 -7.44 -21.75 -0.21
N ASN A 139 -7.89 -23.00 -0.14
CA ASN A 139 -9.08 -23.45 -0.85
C ASN A 139 -10.32 -22.87 -0.15
N LEU A 140 -11.17 -22.17 -0.92
CA LEU A 140 -12.48 -21.76 -0.48
C LEU A 140 -13.45 -22.91 -0.80
N PRO A 141 -13.97 -23.65 0.20
CA PRO A 141 -15.00 -24.64 -0.09
C PRO A 141 -16.23 -23.90 -0.62
N LEU A 142 -16.64 -24.25 -1.84
CA LEU A 142 -17.80 -23.67 -2.53
C LEU A 142 -19.13 -24.27 -2.07
N ASP A 143 -19.13 -25.40 -1.39
CA ASP A 143 -20.36 -26.02 -0.88
C ASP A 143 -20.15 -26.52 0.55
N SER A 144 -20.80 -25.86 1.51
CA SER A 144 -21.49 -26.54 2.61
C SER A 144 -22.13 -25.52 3.54
N THR A 145 -23.40 -25.76 3.79
CA THR A 145 -24.14 -25.43 5.00
C THR A 145 -23.35 -25.91 6.24
N ALA A 146 -22.27 -25.22 6.60
CA ALA A 146 -21.53 -25.45 7.82
C ALA A 146 -21.89 -24.33 8.80
N ALA A 147 -22.38 -24.74 9.97
CA ALA A 147 -22.72 -23.88 11.09
C ALA A 147 -21.60 -22.86 11.41
N PRO A 148 -21.92 -21.71 12.05
CA PRO A 148 -20.91 -20.73 12.44
C PRO A 148 -19.76 -21.45 13.15
N TRP A 149 -18.52 -21.15 12.73
CA TRP A 149 -17.32 -21.78 13.24
C TRP A 149 -17.13 -21.43 14.73
N GLY A 150 -17.82 -22.16 15.59
CA GLY A 150 -17.67 -22.14 17.03
C GLY A 150 -16.50 -23.05 17.43
N THR A 151 -15.52 -22.46 18.10
CA THR A 151 -14.55 -23.08 19.02
C THR A 151 -14.25 -24.57 18.78
N GLY A 152 -13.37 -24.84 17.83
CA GLY A 152 -12.83 -26.18 17.58
C GLY A 152 -11.90 -26.16 16.38
N ILE A 153 -10.60 -26.12 16.63
CA ILE A 153 -9.55 -25.97 15.63
C ILE A 153 -9.41 -27.27 14.83
N THR A 154 -9.77 -27.23 13.54
CA THR A 154 -9.27 -28.17 12.53
C THR A 154 -8.94 -27.39 11.26
N PHE A 155 -7.65 -27.27 10.94
CA PHE A 155 -7.14 -26.55 9.77
C PHE A 155 -7.52 -27.28 8.47
N PRO A 156 -7.92 -26.57 7.40
CA PRO A 156 -8.02 -27.19 6.07
C PRO A 156 -6.64 -27.35 5.42
N ASP A 157 -6.51 -28.38 4.57
CA ASP A 157 -5.26 -28.76 3.90
C ASP A 157 -4.67 -27.61 3.06
N VAL A 158 -3.47 -27.19 3.42
CA VAL A 158 -2.65 -26.19 2.71
C VAL A 158 -1.71 -26.93 1.75
N ALA A 159 -1.89 -26.73 0.44
CA ALA A 159 -0.98 -27.27 -0.58
C ALA A 159 0.03 -26.19 -1.03
N ALA A 160 1.31 -26.56 -1.11
CA ALA A 160 2.37 -25.74 -1.72
C ALA A 160 2.46 -26.04 -3.23
N ILE A 161 2.69 -25.02 -4.07
CA ILE A 161 2.75 -25.17 -5.54
C ILE A 161 4.21 -25.18 -6.04
N ALA A 162 4.53 -26.09 -6.97
CA ALA A 162 5.73 -26.09 -7.81
C ALA A 162 5.42 -25.48 -9.20
N PRO A 163 6.38 -24.88 -9.92
CA PRO A 163 6.07 -24.10 -11.13
C PRO A 163 6.07 -25.00 -12.38
N ASP A 164 5.03 -24.89 -13.23
CA ASP A 164 5.14 -24.88 -14.70
C ASP A 164 3.76 -24.79 -15.40
N VAL A 165 3.59 -23.84 -16.33
CA VAL A 165 3.46 -24.05 -17.79
C VAL A 165 2.92 -22.79 -18.51
N ARG A 166 3.68 -22.46 -19.55
CA ARG A 166 3.62 -21.47 -20.63
C ARG A 166 2.27 -21.41 -21.39
N VAL A 167 1.79 -20.19 -21.64
CA VAL A 167 0.63 -19.89 -22.52
C VAL A 167 1.10 -19.69 -23.96
N THR A 168 0.45 -20.37 -24.92
CA THR A 168 0.46 -19.98 -26.34
C THR A 168 -0.96 -19.69 -26.83
N SER A 169 -1.02 -18.65 -27.65
CA SER A 169 -2.13 -17.83 -28.15
C SER A 169 -3.10 -18.45 -29.18
N SER A 170 -4.33 -17.90 -29.18
CA SER A 170 -5.15 -17.43 -30.34
C SER A 170 -6.34 -18.26 -30.88
N PRO A 171 -7.37 -17.59 -31.50
CA PRO A 171 -8.79 -17.79 -31.17
C PRO A 171 -9.71 -18.17 -32.35
N GLY A 172 -10.97 -18.52 -32.05
CA GLY A 172 -12.05 -18.75 -33.01
C GLY A 172 -13.38 -18.12 -32.58
N LEU A 173 -13.97 -17.35 -33.50
CA LEU A 173 -15.17 -16.52 -33.41
C LEU A 173 -16.40 -17.24 -33.99
N ARG A 174 -17.63 -16.85 -33.57
CA ARG A 174 -18.98 -16.87 -34.24
C ARG A 174 -20.07 -17.43 -33.30
N ASP A 175 -20.98 -16.59 -32.81
CA ASP A 175 -22.23 -16.06 -33.40
C ASP A 175 -23.43 -16.99 -33.16
N ALA A 176 -24.40 -16.53 -32.37
CA ALA A 176 -25.82 -16.36 -32.76
C ALA A 176 -26.79 -16.36 -31.55
N SER A 177 -27.57 -15.28 -31.47
CA SER A 177 -28.88 -15.09 -30.82
C SER A 177 -29.97 -15.97 -31.51
N PRO A 178 -31.27 -16.03 -31.10
CA PRO A 178 -32.05 -14.99 -30.42
C PRO A 178 -33.06 -15.36 -29.31
N ASP A 179 -33.44 -14.30 -28.58
CA ASP A 179 -34.73 -13.91 -27.97
C ASP A 179 -35.85 -14.93 -27.74
N VAL A 180 -36.48 -14.86 -26.56
CA VAL A 180 -37.93 -14.64 -26.35
C VAL A 180 -38.21 -14.18 -24.90
N THR A 181 -38.97 -13.08 -24.78
CA THR A 181 -39.65 -12.50 -23.59
C THR A 181 -40.82 -13.40 -23.12
N THR A 182 -41.26 -13.50 -21.86
CA THR A 182 -41.85 -12.50 -20.94
C THR A 182 -42.44 -13.29 -19.76
N ALA A 183 -42.45 -12.74 -18.53
CA ALA A 183 -43.63 -12.64 -17.63
C ALA A 183 -43.22 -12.49 -16.15
N ASP A 184 -43.57 -11.33 -15.59
CA ASP A 184 -43.59 -11.02 -14.16
C ASP A 184 -44.65 -11.85 -13.42
N ILE A 185 -44.30 -12.35 -12.22
CA ILE A 185 -45.23 -12.44 -11.08
C ILE A 185 -44.47 -12.02 -9.82
N GLY A 186 -44.90 -10.88 -9.26
CA GLY A 186 -44.40 -10.37 -7.99
C GLY A 186 -44.92 -11.17 -6.79
N ALA A 187 -44.10 -11.24 -5.76
CA ALA A 187 -44.53 -11.51 -4.39
C ALA A 187 -43.75 -10.56 -3.47
N ASN A 188 -44.47 -9.60 -2.91
CA ASN A 188 -44.00 -8.72 -1.85
C ASN A 188 -43.79 -9.53 -0.57
N SER A 189 -42.61 -9.42 0.04
CA SER A 189 -42.35 -9.84 1.42
C SER A 189 -41.48 -8.76 2.10
N PRO A 190 -41.73 -8.41 3.38
CA PRO A 190 -41.30 -7.15 3.94
C PRO A 190 -39.83 -7.15 4.37
N ASP A 191 -39.10 -6.21 3.79
CA ASP A 191 -38.07 -5.33 4.36
C ASP A 191 -37.28 -5.80 5.60
N ALA A 192 -36.02 -6.18 5.35
CA ALA A 192 -34.95 -6.27 6.35
C ALA A 192 -33.66 -5.59 5.83
N THR A 193 -33.76 -4.61 4.94
CA THR A 193 -32.63 -4.09 4.15
C THR A 193 -32.14 -2.72 4.63
N LYS A 194 -32.11 -2.47 5.95
CA LYS A 194 -31.71 -1.15 6.49
C LYS A 194 -30.22 -0.97 6.79
N GLY A 195 -29.36 -1.92 6.37
CA GLY A 195 -27.92 -1.88 6.68
C GLY A 195 -26.97 -2.16 5.51
N CYS A 196 -27.47 -2.52 4.33
CA CYS A 196 -26.65 -2.94 3.20
C CYS A 196 -26.62 -1.83 2.14
N PRO A 197 -25.44 -1.47 1.59
CA PRO A 197 -25.38 -0.47 0.54
C PRO A 197 -26.02 -1.02 -0.75
N ASP A 198 -26.94 -0.25 -1.33
CA ASP A 198 -27.46 -0.49 -2.67
C ASP A 198 -26.35 -0.20 -3.70
N VAL A 199 -25.57 -1.21 -4.04
CA VAL A 199 -24.67 -1.14 -5.20
C VAL A 199 -25.56 -1.28 -6.44
N GLN A 200 -25.88 -0.16 -7.09
CA GLN A 200 -26.67 -0.17 -8.32
C GLN A 200 -25.97 -1.04 -9.36
N ALA A 201 -26.60 -2.16 -9.71
CA ALA A 201 -26.12 -3.15 -10.65
C ALA A 201 -26.10 -2.57 -12.08
N SER A 202 -25.12 -1.72 -12.38
CA SER A 202 -24.78 -1.32 -13.73
C SER A 202 -23.55 -2.13 -14.13
N LEU A 203 -23.79 -3.23 -14.84
CA LEU A 203 -22.77 -4.15 -15.35
C LEU A 203 -21.68 -3.40 -16.15
N PRO A 204 -20.41 -3.47 -15.76
CA PRO A 204 -19.32 -3.45 -16.71
C PRO A 204 -19.15 -4.85 -17.31
N ASP A 205 -18.81 -4.93 -18.60
CA ASP A 205 -18.55 -6.16 -19.38
C ASP A 205 -17.31 -6.96 -18.90
N ALA A 206 -17.28 -7.37 -17.63
CA ALA A 206 -16.24 -8.23 -17.09
C ALA A 206 -16.87 -9.40 -16.33
N LYS A 207 -17.25 -10.44 -17.09
CA LYS A 207 -17.68 -11.73 -16.55
C LYS A 207 -16.58 -12.32 -15.64
N ALA A 208 -16.72 -12.19 -14.33
CA ALA A 208 -16.17 -13.20 -13.42
C ALA A 208 -17.04 -14.44 -13.59
N LYS A 209 -16.57 -15.43 -14.38
CA LYS A 209 -17.40 -16.57 -14.82
C LYS A 209 -17.65 -17.62 -13.73
N SER A 210 -16.99 -17.53 -12.56
CA SER A 210 -17.18 -18.45 -11.44
C SER A 210 -16.68 -17.82 -10.12
N PRO A 211 -17.22 -18.23 -8.96
CA PRO A 211 -16.68 -17.85 -7.65
C PRO A 211 -15.23 -18.30 -7.45
N PRO A 212 -14.46 -17.57 -6.61
CA PRO A 212 -13.07 -17.87 -6.37
C PRO A 212 -12.97 -19.18 -5.60
N THR A 213 -12.13 -20.09 -6.10
CA THR A 213 -11.86 -21.38 -5.46
C THR A 213 -10.65 -21.31 -4.54
N MET A 214 -9.79 -20.30 -4.71
CA MET A 214 -8.49 -20.20 -4.05
C MET A 214 -8.13 -18.76 -3.69
N VAL A 215 -7.55 -18.58 -2.51
CA VAL A 215 -6.99 -17.31 -2.04
C VAL A 215 -5.50 -17.45 -1.81
N ASP A 216 -4.75 -16.54 -2.40
CA ASP A 216 -3.33 -16.40 -2.27
C ASP A 216 -2.97 -15.62 -1.01
N SER A 217 -2.31 -16.28 -0.06
CA SER A 217 -1.94 -15.64 1.21
C SER A 217 -1.10 -14.38 1.03
N LEU A 218 -0.20 -14.32 0.04
CA LEU A 218 0.65 -13.15 -0.20
C LEU A 218 -0.19 -11.94 -0.64
N LEU A 219 -1.07 -12.12 -1.61
CA LEU A 219 -1.92 -11.02 -2.10
C LEU A 219 -2.99 -10.65 -1.08
N ALA A 220 -3.55 -11.63 -0.36
CA ALA A 220 -4.59 -11.42 0.64
C ALA A 220 -4.12 -10.55 1.81
N VAL A 221 -2.94 -10.83 2.36
CA VAL A 221 -2.40 -10.11 3.53
C VAL A 221 -1.86 -8.72 3.18
N THR A 222 -1.35 -8.53 1.96
CA THR A 222 -0.67 -7.28 1.58
C THR A 222 -1.59 -6.25 0.94
N LEU A 223 -2.42 -6.66 -0.02
CA LEU A 223 -3.13 -5.75 -0.92
C LEU A 223 -4.63 -6.05 -1.00
N ALA A 224 -4.99 -7.30 -1.30
CA ALA A 224 -6.34 -7.65 -1.73
C ALA A 224 -7.40 -7.40 -0.64
N GLY A 225 -7.07 -7.69 0.63
CA GLY A 225 -7.96 -7.43 1.76
C GLY A 225 -8.28 -5.95 1.93
N LYS A 226 -7.24 -5.10 2.01
CA LYS A 226 -7.40 -3.65 2.19
C LYS A 226 -8.08 -3.01 0.98
N LEU A 227 -7.69 -3.44 -0.23
CA LEU A 227 -8.26 -2.94 -1.48
C LEU A 227 -9.76 -3.22 -1.54
N GLY A 228 -10.18 -4.46 -1.29
CA GLY A 228 -11.59 -4.83 -1.23
C GLY A 228 -12.36 -4.06 -0.17
N LEU A 229 -11.88 -4.07 1.09
CA LEU A 229 -12.55 -3.42 2.22
C LEU A 229 -12.78 -1.92 2.01
N THR A 230 -11.83 -1.24 1.38
CA THR A 230 -11.95 0.19 1.10
C THR A 230 -13.05 0.49 0.08
N PHE A 231 -13.15 -0.33 -0.97
CA PHE A 231 -14.17 -0.17 -2.01
C PHE A 231 -15.58 -0.55 -1.55
N LEU A 232 -15.70 -1.35 -0.48
CA LEU A 232 -16.98 -1.60 0.17
C LEU A 232 -17.55 -0.35 0.84
N GLN A 233 -16.68 0.42 1.52
CA GLN A 233 -17.09 1.59 2.31
C GLN A 233 -17.44 2.82 1.45
N GLY A 234 -16.94 2.90 0.22
CA GLY A 234 -17.03 4.08 -0.67
C GLY A 234 -18.37 4.28 -1.42
N SER A 235 -19.41 3.49 -1.14
CA SER A 235 -20.61 3.43 -2.01
C SER A 235 -21.69 4.50 -1.76
N GLN A 236 -21.59 5.34 -0.73
CA GLN A 236 -22.74 6.18 -0.32
C GLN A 236 -22.70 7.67 -0.71
N THR A 237 -21.56 8.30 -1.05
CA THR A 237 -21.57 9.76 -1.36
C THR A 237 -20.46 10.33 -2.26
N GLN A 238 -19.43 9.57 -2.64
CA GLN A 238 -18.36 10.06 -3.51
C GLN A 238 -18.18 9.16 -4.73
N SER A 239 -18.06 9.78 -5.89
CA SER A 239 -17.69 9.12 -7.13
C SER A 239 -16.25 8.61 -6.97
N HIS A 240 -16.10 7.34 -6.57
CA HIS A 240 -14.85 6.58 -6.45
C HIS A 240 -14.01 6.85 -5.18
N PRO A 241 -13.44 5.81 -4.53
CA PRO A 241 -12.45 5.98 -3.46
C PRO A 241 -11.18 6.64 -3.99
N ASP A 242 -10.70 7.70 -3.36
CA ASP A 242 -9.43 8.34 -3.73
C ASP A 242 -8.25 7.39 -3.48
N LEU A 243 -7.81 6.69 -4.53
CA LEU A 243 -6.65 5.81 -4.53
C LEU A 243 -5.35 6.62 -4.55
N GLY A 244 -4.44 6.32 -3.63
CA GLY A 244 -3.09 6.85 -3.66
C GLY A 244 -2.99 8.31 -3.25
N THR A 245 -3.76 8.74 -2.24
CA THR A 245 -3.57 10.09 -1.68
C THR A 245 -2.15 10.23 -1.15
N GLU A 246 -1.48 11.31 -1.56
CA GLU A 246 -0.11 11.64 -1.18
C GLU A 246 -0.06 12.52 0.07
N GLY A 247 1.13 12.63 0.65
CA GLY A 247 1.41 13.47 1.80
C GLY A 247 2.77 14.16 1.75
N CYS A 248 3.07 14.90 2.79
CA CYS A 248 4.33 15.60 2.99
C CYS A 248 4.91 15.27 4.37
N TRP A 249 6.21 15.03 4.39
CA TRP A 249 6.98 15.00 5.63
C TRP A 249 7.17 16.41 6.17
N ASP A 250 7.19 16.53 7.49
CA ASP A 250 7.58 17.74 8.21
C ASP A 250 9.01 18.19 7.87
N GLN A 251 9.94 17.24 7.82
CA GLN A 251 11.33 17.47 7.43
C GLN A 251 11.88 16.30 6.61
N LEU A 252 12.59 16.59 5.51
CA LEU A 252 13.18 15.53 4.68
C LEU A 252 14.49 14.97 5.26
N SER A 253 15.24 15.77 6.03
CA SER A 253 16.51 15.34 6.65
C SER A 253 16.32 14.51 7.92
N ALA A 254 15.19 14.68 8.61
CA ALA A 254 14.85 13.98 9.83
C ALA A 254 13.32 13.81 9.94
N PRO A 255 12.71 13.00 9.06
CA PRO A 255 11.25 12.86 9.00
C PRO A 255 10.68 12.29 10.29
N ARG A 256 9.61 12.89 10.80
CA ARG A 256 8.91 12.43 12.01
C ARG A 256 7.40 12.42 11.85
N THR A 257 6.85 13.37 11.11
CA THR A 257 5.40 13.47 10.89
C THR A 257 5.08 13.47 9.41
N PHE A 258 4.21 12.57 8.98
CA PHE A 258 3.68 12.57 7.61
C PHE A 258 2.23 13.06 7.59
N THR A 259 1.99 14.16 6.89
CA THR A 259 0.68 14.79 6.78
C THR A 259 0.13 14.62 5.38
N LEU A 260 -1.07 14.07 5.27
CA LEU A 260 -1.76 13.87 3.99
C LEU A 260 -2.17 15.20 3.36
N LEU A 261 -2.11 15.23 2.04
CA LEU A 261 -2.48 16.39 1.24
C LEU A 261 -3.99 16.57 1.10
N ASP A 262 -4.75 15.49 1.33
CA ASP A 262 -6.20 15.51 1.52
C ASP A 262 -6.50 14.93 2.92
N PRO A 263 -7.09 15.72 3.84
CA PRO A 263 -7.40 15.24 5.19
C PRO A 263 -8.54 14.23 5.23
N LYS A 264 -9.31 14.06 4.14
CA LYS A 264 -10.40 13.08 4.01
C LYS A 264 -9.98 11.80 3.26
N ALA A 265 -8.67 11.61 3.08
CA ALA A 265 -8.12 10.49 2.34
C ALA A 265 -8.61 9.13 2.84
N SER A 266 -8.76 8.22 1.88
CA SER A 266 -8.94 6.79 2.12
C SER A 266 -7.71 6.19 2.83
N LEU A 267 -7.89 5.01 3.45
CA LEU A 267 -6.80 4.18 3.98
C LEU A 267 -5.87 3.64 2.89
N LEU A 268 -6.28 3.67 1.61
CA LEU A 268 -5.42 3.36 0.46
C LEU A 268 -4.58 4.58 0.04
N THR A 269 -3.79 5.10 0.98
CA THR A 269 -2.82 6.16 0.74
C THR A 269 -1.72 5.70 -0.24
N MET A 270 -0.94 6.64 -0.77
CA MET A 270 0.22 6.28 -1.57
C MET A 270 1.22 5.42 -0.77
N ALA A 271 1.43 5.74 0.50
CA ALA A 271 2.41 5.02 1.31
C ALA A 271 1.97 3.59 1.60
N PHE A 272 0.68 3.37 1.88
CA PHE A 272 0.10 2.02 1.96
C PHE A 272 0.34 1.24 0.65
N LEU A 273 -0.03 1.83 -0.49
CA LEU A 273 0.10 1.14 -1.79
C LEU A 273 1.57 0.85 -2.14
N ASN A 274 2.51 1.76 -1.84
CA ASN A 274 3.94 1.50 -2.03
C ASN A 274 4.40 0.33 -1.16
N GLY A 275 4.05 0.32 0.13
CA GLY A 275 4.40 -0.77 1.05
C GLY A 275 3.79 -2.11 0.65
N ALA A 276 2.53 -2.12 0.23
CA ALA A 276 1.86 -3.31 -0.26
C ALA A 276 2.51 -3.85 -1.55
N LEU A 277 2.83 -2.99 -2.51
CA LEU A 277 3.53 -3.40 -3.73
C LEU A 277 4.91 -3.96 -3.43
N ASP A 278 5.71 -3.25 -2.63
CA ASP A 278 7.06 -3.65 -2.26
C ASP A 278 7.01 -5.01 -1.51
N GLY A 279 6.03 -5.19 -0.62
CA GLY A 279 5.76 -6.45 0.08
C GLY A 279 5.39 -7.60 -0.87
N VAL A 280 4.51 -7.38 -1.85
CA VAL A 280 4.17 -8.40 -2.87
C VAL A 280 5.39 -8.77 -3.71
N ILE A 281 6.13 -7.77 -4.21
CA ILE A 281 7.29 -7.98 -5.08
C ILE A 281 8.38 -8.78 -4.36
N LEU A 282 8.73 -8.36 -3.14
CA LEU A 282 9.78 -9.01 -2.36
C LEU A 282 9.34 -10.34 -1.77
N GLY A 283 8.06 -10.46 -1.40
CA GLY A 283 7.47 -11.73 -0.97
C GLY A 283 7.48 -12.77 -2.08
N ASP A 284 7.10 -12.37 -3.30
CA ASP A 284 7.14 -13.25 -4.47
C ASP A 284 8.58 -13.69 -4.78
N TYR A 285 9.54 -12.75 -4.75
CA TYR A 285 10.97 -13.04 -4.90
C TYR A 285 11.48 -14.06 -3.87
N LEU A 286 11.16 -13.86 -2.59
CA LEU A 286 11.56 -14.76 -1.51
C LEU A 286 10.92 -16.15 -1.62
N SER A 287 9.67 -16.22 -2.12
CA SER A 287 8.98 -17.50 -2.29
C SER A 287 9.65 -18.38 -3.35
N GLN A 288 10.26 -17.77 -4.36
CA GLN A 288 10.97 -18.44 -5.45
C GLN A 288 12.48 -18.63 -5.19
N THR A 289 13.05 -17.92 -4.20
CA THR A 289 14.48 -17.99 -3.90
C THR A 289 14.79 -19.24 -3.06
N PRO A 290 15.65 -20.15 -3.56
CA PRO A 290 16.06 -21.34 -2.82
C PRO A 290 16.94 -20.98 -1.61
N GLU A 291 17.04 -21.88 -0.63
CA GLU A 291 17.96 -21.71 0.49
C GLU A 291 19.42 -21.94 0.05
N PRO A 292 20.41 -21.22 0.61
CA PRO A 292 20.26 -20.19 1.64
C PRO A 292 19.79 -18.85 1.06
N ARG A 293 18.73 -18.29 1.64
CA ARG A 293 18.20 -16.98 1.24
C ARG A 293 19.05 -15.82 1.75
N PRO A 294 19.06 -14.65 1.08
CA PRO A 294 19.68 -13.44 1.61
C PRO A 294 18.97 -12.96 2.88
N SER A 295 19.71 -12.31 3.79
CA SER A 295 19.12 -11.61 4.93
C SER A 295 18.17 -10.50 4.45
N LEU A 296 17.09 -10.24 5.18
CA LEU A 296 16.08 -9.24 4.84
C LEU A 296 16.66 -7.83 4.85
N SER A 297 17.55 -7.50 5.79
CA SER A 297 18.25 -6.20 5.79
C SER A 297 19.03 -5.98 4.49
N HIS A 298 19.77 -7.01 4.05
CA HIS A 298 20.49 -6.98 2.78
C HIS A 298 19.55 -6.85 1.58
N LEU A 299 18.47 -7.64 1.54
CA LEU A 299 17.46 -7.59 0.47
C LEU A 299 16.84 -6.19 0.36
N LEU A 300 16.41 -5.60 1.47
CA LEU A 300 15.83 -4.25 1.48
C LEU A 300 16.86 -3.19 1.09
N SER A 301 18.11 -3.30 1.56
CA SER A 301 19.19 -2.38 1.19
C SER A 301 19.47 -2.38 -0.32
N GLN A 302 19.36 -3.55 -0.96
CA GLN A 302 19.49 -3.66 -2.41
C GLN A 302 18.26 -3.10 -3.11
N TYR A 303 17.06 -3.47 -2.66
CA TYR A 303 15.80 -3.08 -3.29
C TYR A 303 15.58 -1.56 -3.28
N TYR A 304 15.83 -0.90 -2.15
CA TYR A 304 15.75 0.57 -2.04
C TYR A 304 17.04 1.29 -2.49
N GLY A 305 18.02 0.54 -2.99
CA GLY A 305 19.30 1.04 -3.47
C GLY A 305 19.51 0.77 -4.96
N ALA A 306 20.54 -0.02 -5.27
CA ALA A 306 20.98 -0.26 -6.64
C ALA A 306 20.22 -1.37 -7.40
N GLY A 307 19.35 -2.10 -6.71
CA GLY A 307 18.63 -3.25 -7.24
C GLY A 307 19.06 -4.59 -6.64
N VAL A 308 18.14 -5.57 -6.62
CA VAL A 308 18.36 -6.90 -6.03
C VAL A 308 19.14 -7.80 -6.97
N ALA A 309 20.06 -8.59 -6.42
CA ALA A 309 20.84 -9.58 -7.18
C ALA A 309 21.55 -8.99 -8.43
N ARG A 310 21.99 -7.73 -8.34
CA ARG A 310 22.62 -6.95 -9.43
C ARG A 310 21.70 -6.65 -10.62
N ASP A 311 20.40 -6.79 -10.45
CA ASP A 311 19.41 -6.35 -11.43
C ASP A 311 18.93 -4.92 -11.11
N PRO A 312 19.37 -3.89 -11.85
CA PRO A 312 18.94 -2.52 -11.63
C PRO A 312 17.47 -2.26 -11.96
N ALA A 313 16.80 -3.16 -12.70
CA ALA A 313 15.36 -3.09 -12.92
C ALA A 313 14.56 -3.55 -11.69
N PHE A 314 15.20 -4.32 -10.80
CA PHE A 314 14.60 -4.80 -9.55
C PHE A 314 14.92 -3.87 -8.37
N ARG A 315 14.64 -2.57 -8.54
CA ARG A 315 14.72 -1.55 -7.49
C ARG A 315 13.39 -0.83 -7.30
N SER A 316 13.22 -0.18 -6.16
CA SER A 316 11.95 0.36 -5.67
C SER A 316 11.30 1.40 -6.59
N ASN A 317 12.08 2.19 -7.37
CA ASN A 317 11.55 3.13 -8.36
C ASN A 317 10.66 2.46 -9.42
N PHE A 318 10.92 1.18 -9.72
CA PHE A 318 10.18 0.41 -10.72
C PHE A 318 9.03 -0.40 -10.11
N ARG A 319 8.66 -0.18 -8.84
CA ARG A 319 7.65 -0.99 -8.12
C ARG A 319 6.34 -1.16 -8.88
N ARG A 320 5.81 -0.11 -9.52
CA ARG A 320 4.53 -0.21 -10.23
C ARG A 320 4.63 -1.09 -11.47
N GLN A 321 5.75 -1.02 -12.17
CA GLN A 321 6.02 -1.83 -13.36
C GLN A 321 6.25 -3.30 -12.96
N ASN A 322 7.06 -3.51 -11.91
CA ASN A 322 7.35 -4.84 -11.38
C ASN A 322 6.07 -5.50 -10.81
N ALA A 323 5.24 -4.75 -10.09
CA ALA A 323 3.94 -5.24 -9.59
C ALA A 323 2.96 -5.57 -10.73
N ALA A 324 2.89 -4.74 -11.76
CA ALA A 324 2.04 -4.99 -12.92
C ALA A 324 2.44 -6.26 -13.70
N ALA A 325 3.70 -6.69 -13.60
CA ALA A 325 4.16 -7.95 -14.18
C ALA A 325 3.76 -9.19 -13.35
N LEU A 326 3.43 -9.04 -12.06
CA LEU A 326 3.11 -10.16 -11.16
C LEU A 326 1.64 -10.58 -11.19
N THR A 327 0.72 -9.69 -11.55
CA THR A 327 -0.71 -9.99 -11.57
C THR A 327 -1.45 -9.23 -12.65
N SER A 328 -2.47 -9.86 -13.24
CA SER A 328 -3.44 -9.18 -14.11
C SER A 328 -4.62 -8.63 -13.31
N ALA A 329 -5.41 -7.75 -13.93
CA ALA A 329 -6.66 -7.26 -13.34
C ALA A 329 -7.66 -8.40 -13.05
N SER A 330 -7.72 -9.44 -13.89
CA SER A 330 -8.62 -10.58 -13.66
C SER A 330 -8.18 -11.44 -12.48
N ILE A 331 -6.87 -11.71 -12.35
CA ILE A 331 -6.32 -12.48 -11.24
C ILE A 331 -6.51 -11.71 -9.94
N LEU A 332 -6.15 -10.43 -9.91
CA LEU A 332 -6.30 -9.61 -8.71
C LEU A 332 -7.77 -9.47 -8.29
N ALA A 333 -8.72 -9.35 -9.24
CA ALA A 333 -10.14 -9.34 -8.91
C ALA A 333 -10.61 -10.64 -8.24
N GLN A 334 -10.12 -11.81 -8.70
CA GLN A 334 -10.40 -13.09 -8.04
C GLN A 334 -9.82 -13.13 -6.63
N GLN A 335 -8.61 -12.60 -6.43
CA GLN A 335 -7.97 -12.56 -5.11
C GLN A 335 -8.67 -11.59 -4.15
N VAL A 336 -9.10 -10.42 -4.62
CA VAL A 336 -9.91 -9.47 -3.84
C VAL A 336 -11.23 -10.12 -3.45
N TRP A 337 -11.96 -10.69 -4.40
CA TRP A 337 -13.23 -11.36 -4.12
C TRP A 337 -13.05 -12.50 -3.11
N GLY A 338 -12.10 -13.41 -3.34
CA GLY A 338 -11.86 -14.53 -2.44
C GLY A 338 -11.43 -14.08 -1.04
N THR A 339 -10.63 -13.01 -0.93
CA THR A 339 -10.24 -12.44 0.36
C THR A 339 -11.44 -11.83 1.09
N LEU A 340 -12.35 -11.15 0.39
CA LEU A 340 -13.59 -10.63 0.98
C LEU A 340 -14.50 -11.75 1.49
N VAL A 341 -14.62 -12.85 0.73
CA VAL A 341 -15.36 -14.05 1.18
C VAL A 341 -14.73 -14.65 2.42
N LEU A 342 -13.39 -14.72 2.47
CA LEU A 342 -12.68 -15.21 3.64
C LEU A 342 -12.92 -14.31 4.86
N LEU A 343 -12.83 -12.99 4.69
CA LEU A 343 -13.12 -12.00 5.74
C LEU A 343 -14.57 -12.09 6.23
N GLN A 344 -15.54 -12.30 5.34
CA GLN A 344 -16.95 -12.49 5.69
C GLN A 344 -17.15 -13.69 6.65
N ARG A 345 -16.29 -14.72 6.55
CA ARG A 345 -16.33 -15.90 7.42
C ARG A 345 -15.54 -15.73 8.71
N LEU A 346 -14.38 -15.08 8.65
CA LEU A 346 -13.47 -14.93 9.78
C LEU A 346 -13.90 -13.83 10.77
N GLU A 347 -14.64 -12.82 10.31
CA GLU A 347 -14.92 -11.62 11.10
C GLU A 347 -16.41 -11.33 11.31
N PRO A 348 -16.89 -11.28 12.56
CA PRO A 348 -18.20 -10.73 12.87
C PRO A 348 -18.24 -9.18 12.90
N VAL A 349 -17.15 -8.48 12.53
CA VAL A 349 -16.92 -7.05 12.83
C VAL A 349 -17.25 -6.11 11.67
N HIS A 350 -17.46 -6.63 10.45
CA HIS A 350 -17.88 -5.82 9.30
C HIS A 350 -19.35 -6.11 8.96
N PRO A 351 -20.33 -5.41 9.59
CA PRO A 351 -21.75 -5.59 9.29
C PRO A 351 -22.07 -5.50 7.80
N GLN A 352 -21.36 -4.63 7.09
CA GLN A 352 -21.51 -4.45 5.64
C GLN A 352 -21.13 -5.69 4.84
N LEU A 353 -20.10 -6.43 5.25
CA LEU A 353 -19.69 -7.68 4.58
C LEU A 353 -20.71 -8.81 4.79
N GLN A 354 -21.33 -8.87 5.97
CA GLN A 354 -22.21 -9.99 6.33
C GLN A 354 -23.47 -10.08 5.47
N CYS A 355 -24.00 -8.94 5.03
CA CYS A 355 -25.24 -8.91 4.27
C CYS A 355 -25.06 -8.81 2.75
N MET A 356 -23.82 -8.91 2.25
CA MET A 356 -23.54 -8.85 0.81
C MET A 356 -23.60 -10.22 0.14
N SER A 357 -24.21 -10.26 -1.05
CA SER A 357 -24.23 -11.43 -1.92
C SER A 357 -22.86 -11.65 -2.60
N GLN A 358 -22.66 -12.87 -3.12
CA GLN A 358 -21.45 -13.21 -3.87
C GLN A 358 -21.27 -12.33 -5.12
N GLU A 359 -22.36 -11.97 -5.80
CA GLU A 359 -22.36 -11.08 -6.95
C GLU A 359 -21.95 -9.65 -6.57
N GLN A 360 -22.43 -9.15 -5.43
CA GLN A 360 -22.04 -7.82 -4.94
C GLN A 360 -20.55 -7.78 -4.58
N LEU A 361 -20.02 -8.83 -3.93
CA LEU A 361 -18.59 -8.94 -3.63
C LEU A 361 -17.74 -9.03 -4.91
N ALA A 362 -18.20 -9.77 -5.92
CA ALA A 362 -17.54 -9.84 -7.23
C ALA A 362 -17.50 -8.47 -7.92
N GLN A 363 -18.58 -7.69 -7.85
CA GLN A 363 -18.64 -6.36 -8.45
C GLN A 363 -17.70 -5.37 -7.75
N VAL A 364 -17.64 -5.41 -6.42
CA VAL A 364 -16.69 -4.61 -5.64
C VAL A 364 -15.26 -4.95 -6.02
N ALA A 365 -14.94 -6.24 -6.10
CA ALA A 365 -13.61 -6.70 -6.48
C ALA A 365 -13.22 -6.27 -7.91
N ALA A 366 -14.17 -6.34 -8.85
CA ALA A 366 -13.96 -5.87 -10.23
C ALA A 366 -13.70 -4.36 -10.29
N ASN A 367 -14.50 -3.56 -9.57
CA ASN A 367 -14.33 -2.11 -9.52
C ASN A 367 -12.99 -1.72 -8.88
N ALA A 368 -12.70 -2.28 -7.70
CA ALA A 368 -11.47 -2.01 -6.97
C ALA A 368 -10.23 -2.34 -7.79
N THR A 369 -10.25 -3.47 -8.47
CA THR A 369 -9.13 -3.92 -9.27
C THR A 369 -8.98 -3.14 -10.57
N LYS A 370 -10.09 -2.76 -11.20
CA LYS A 370 -10.05 -1.90 -12.39
C LYS A 370 -9.39 -0.56 -12.06
N GLU A 371 -9.87 0.13 -11.02
CA GLU A 371 -9.28 1.42 -10.63
C GLU A 371 -7.82 1.26 -10.19
N PHE A 372 -7.49 0.23 -9.42
CA PHE A 372 -6.10 -0.02 -9.03
C PHE A 372 -5.17 -0.27 -10.24
N THR A 373 -5.60 -1.08 -11.20
CA THR A 373 -4.75 -1.42 -12.35
C THR A 373 -4.68 -0.30 -13.40
N GLU A 374 -5.81 0.33 -13.73
CA GLU A 374 -5.88 1.38 -14.76
C GLU A 374 -5.36 2.73 -14.21
N ASP A 375 -5.76 3.10 -13.00
CA ASP A 375 -5.56 4.47 -12.49
C ASP A 375 -4.31 4.58 -11.60
N PHE A 376 -3.93 3.52 -10.90
CA PHE A 376 -2.73 3.52 -10.06
C PHE A 376 -1.51 2.90 -10.76
N LEU A 377 -1.58 1.62 -11.19
CA LEU A 377 -0.44 0.97 -11.86
C LEU A 377 -0.16 1.54 -13.25
N GLY A 378 -1.19 1.94 -13.99
CA GLY A 378 -1.07 2.55 -15.33
C GLY A 378 -0.51 3.98 -15.34
N CYS A 379 -0.44 4.64 -14.18
CA CYS A 379 0.05 5.99 -14.04
C CYS A 379 1.51 6.01 -13.51
N PRO A 380 2.38 6.90 -14.04
CA PRO A 380 3.70 7.09 -13.47
C PRO A 380 3.59 7.66 -12.05
N ALA A 381 4.56 7.33 -11.19
CA ALA A 381 4.68 7.97 -9.88
C ALA A 381 5.06 9.44 -10.07
N ILE A 382 4.44 10.33 -9.29
CA ILE A 382 4.74 11.77 -9.31
C ILE A 382 5.06 12.20 -7.87
N HIS A 383 6.26 12.70 -7.65
CA HIS A 383 6.65 13.22 -6.35
C HIS A 383 6.11 14.64 -6.13
N PRO A 384 5.32 14.90 -5.07
CA PRO A 384 4.81 16.24 -4.80
C PRO A 384 5.95 17.22 -4.47
N ARG A 385 5.68 18.52 -4.62
CA ARG A 385 6.63 19.62 -4.35
C ARG A 385 7.42 19.48 -3.05
N CYS A 386 6.72 19.16 -1.96
CA CYS A 386 7.33 19.00 -0.64
C CYS A 386 8.36 17.86 -0.59
N ARG A 387 8.19 16.82 -1.42
CA ARG A 387 9.03 15.62 -1.40
C ARG A 387 10.42 15.86 -1.98
N TRP A 388 10.56 16.77 -2.94
CA TRP A 388 11.87 17.17 -3.48
C TRP A 388 12.38 18.51 -2.89
N GLY A 389 11.70 19.04 -1.87
CA GLY A 389 12.12 20.25 -1.16
C GLY A 389 11.95 21.52 -1.98
N ALA A 390 10.86 21.63 -2.73
CA ALA A 390 10.52 22.83 -3.49
C ALA A 390 10.42 24.05 -2.57
N ALA A 391 10.96 25.18 -3.00
CA ALA A 391 10.60 26.46 -2.45
C ALA A 391 9.10 26.74 -2.68
N PRO A 392 8.45 27.51 -1.79
CA PRO A 392 7.09 27.97 -2.01
C PRO A 392 6.92 28.72 -3.33
N TYR A 393 5.73 28.63 -3.92
CA TYR A 393 5.33 29.47 -5.04
C TYR A 393 5.36 30.95 -4.61
N ARG A 394 5.90 31.85 -5.46
CA ARG A 394 5.88 33.30 -5.23
C ARG A 394 4.68 33.90 -5.95
N GLY A 395 3.79 34.59 -5.24
CA GLY A 395 2.59 35.17 -5.85
C GLY A 395 1.40 34.22 -5.85
N HIS A 396 0.51 34.34 -6.85
CA HIS A 396 -0.74 33.59 -6.92
C HIS A 396 -0.78 32.65 -8.13
N PRO A 397 -0.80 31.32 -7.92
CA PRO A 397 -0.82 30.37 -9.03
C PRO A 397 -2.11 30.52 -9.84
N LYS A 398 -1.97 30.73 -11.15
CA LYS A 398 -3.11 30.80 -12.08
C LYS A 398 -3.56 29.38 -12.45
N PRO A 399 -4.79 28.96 -12.09
CA PRO A 399 -5.27 27.63 -12.44
C PRO A 399 -5.40 27.45 -13.95
N LEU A 400 -4.96 26.30 -14.44
CA LEU A 400 -5.15 25.91 -15.84
C LEU A 400 -6.62 25.55 -16.10
N ARG A 401 -7.13 25.91 -17.29
CA ARG A 401 -8.46 25.48 -17.75
C ARG A 401 -8.36 24.07 -18.35
N LEU A 402 -9.08 23.12 -17.79
CA LEU A 402 -9.09 21.72 -18.25
C LEU A 402 -10.29 21.44 -19.19
N PRO A 403 -10.16 20.51 -20.16
CA PRO A 403 -8.95 19.79 -20.53
C PRO A 403 -7.94 20.68 -21.30
N LEU A 404 -6.66 20.34 -21.23
CA LEU A 404 -5.61 21.04 -21.99
C LEU A 404 -5.64 20.58 -23.45
N GLY A 405 -5.54 21.53 -24.40
CA GLY A 405 -5.49 21.23 -25.84
C GLY A 405 -4.09 20.96 -26.40
N PHE A 406 -3.03 21.30 -25.66
CA PHE A 406 -1.65 21.20 -26.12
C PHE A 406 -0.72 20.66 -25.02
N LEU A 407 0.31 19.92 -25.43
CA LEU A 407 1.43 19.46 -24.61
C LEU A 407 2.73 19.88 -25.31
N TYR A 408 3.58 20.62 -24.59
CA TYR A 408 4.89 21.04 -25.08
C TYR A 408 5.97 20.28 -24.34
N VAL A 409 6.85 19.62 -25.09
CA VAL A 409 7.96 18.83 -24.53
C VAL A 409 9.22 19.69 -24.56
N HIS A 410 9.85 19.83 -23.40
CA HIS A 410 11.11 20.57 -23.23
C HIS A 410 12.17 19.64 -22.64
N HIS A 411 13.43 19.86 -23.00
CA HIS A 411 14.57 19.34 -22.26
C HIS A 411 15.22 20.48 -21.47
N THR A 412 15.88 20.14 -20.37
CA THR A 412 16.68 21.10 -19.59
C THR A 412 18.06 21.21 -20.23
N TYR A 413 18.60 22.43 -20.35
CA TYR A 413 19.97 22.64 -20.85
C TYR A 413 20.99 22.58 -19.71
N VAL A 414 20.64 23.16 -18.56
CA VAL A 414 21.40 23.09 -17.31
C VAL A 414 20.41 22.76 -16.19
N PRO A 415 20.65 21.73 -15.37
CA PRO A 415 21.79 20.80 -15.39
C PRO A 415 21.80 19.89 -16.63
N ALA A 416 22.99 19.69 -17.23
CA ALA A 416 23.14 19.03 -18.52
C ALA A 416 23.10 17.48 -18.48
N PRO A 417 23.74 16.78 -17.52
CA PRO A 417 23.59 15.33 -17.45
C PRO A 417 22.24 14.97 -16.81
N PRO A 418 21.50 13.99 -17.38
CA PRO A 418 20.33 13.46 -16.71
C PRO A 418 20.74 12.88 -15.35
N CYS A 419 19.87 13.05 -14.36
CA CYS A 419 20.02 12.42 -13.06
C CYS A 419 19.40 11.00 -13.12
N THR A 420 19.88 10.10 -12.26
CA THR A 420 19.47 8.68 -12.25
C THR A 420 19.11 8.16 -10.86
N ASP A 421 19.19 9.04 -9.87
CA ASP A 421 18.90 8.80 -8.46
C ASP A 421 18.11 9.99 -7.89
N PHE A 422 17.21 9.71 -6.96
CA PHE A 422 16.26 10.71 -6.47
C PHE A 422 16.96 11.91 -5.82
N ALA A 423 18.02 11.70 -5.04
CA ALA A 423 18.73 12.76 -4.34
C ALA A 423 19.31 13.79 -5.33
N ARG A 424 19.97 13.32 -6.38
CA ARG A 424 20.51 14.16 -7.44
C ARG A 424 19.40 14.82 -8.27
N CYS A 425 18.34 14.09 -8.59
CA CYS A 425 17.19 14.64 -9.32
C CYS A 425 16.50 15.75 -8.54
N ALA A 426 16.23 15.54 -7.25
CA ALA A 426 15.66 16.54 -6.38
C ALA A 426 16.59 17.77 -6.24
N ALA A 427 17.91 17.57 -6.17
CA ALA A 427 18.87 18.67 -6.14
C ALA A 427 18.86 19.49 -7.45
N ASN A 428 18.80 18.82 -8.61
CA ASN A 428 18.66 19.44 -9.92
C ASN A 428 17.37 20.27 -10.00
N MET A 429 16.24 19.71 -9.57
CA MET A 429 14.94 20.39 -9.53
C MET A 429 14.97 21.65 -8.66
N ARG A 430 15.56 21.57 -7.46
CA ARG A 430 15.77 22.75 -6.58
C ARG A 430 16.70 23.78 -7.22
N SER A 431 17.74 23.35 -7.92
CA SER A 431 18.65 24.27 -8.62
C SER A 431 17.96 25.03 -9.75
N MET A 432 17.16 24.34 -10.56
CA MET A 432 16.38 24.97 -11.63
C MET A 432 15.32 25.92 -11.06
N GLN A 433 14.65 25.53 -9.99
CA GLN A 433 13.67 26.39 -9.34
C GLN A 433 14.31 27.68 -8.81
N ARG A 434 15.47 27.58 -8.14
CA ARG A 434 16.21 28.77 -7.69
C ARG A 434 16.60 29.67 -8.84
N TYR A 435 17.09 29.12 -9.96
CA TYR A 435 17.41 29.94 -11.12
C TYR A 435 16.18 30.68 -11.67
N HIS A 436 15.05 29.99 -11.85
CA HIS A 436 13.82 30.62 -12.32
C HIS A 436 13.30 31.70 -11.35
N GLN A 437 13.28 31.42 -10.05
CA GLN A 437 12.73 32.35 -9.07
C GLN A 437 13.68 33.50 -8.73
N ASP A 438 14.96 33.21 -8.47
CA ASP A 438 15.93 34.18 -7.94
C ASP A 438 16.68 34.94 -9.04
N THR A 439 16.92 34.30 -10.20
CA THR A 439 17.61 34.94 -11.32
C THR A 439 16.65 35.50 -12.36
N GLN A 440 15.62 34.74 -12.76
CA GLN A 440 14.67 35.16 -13.79
C GLN A 440 13.44 35.92 -13.24
N GLY A 441 13.28 35.98 -11.91
CA GLY A 441 12.16 36.65 -11.27
C GLY A 441 10.81 35.95 -11.49
N TRP A 442 10.81 34.67 -11.87
CA TRP A 442 9.58 33.91 -12.08
C TRP A 442 8.92 33.54 -10.75
N GLU A 443 7.62 33.28 -10.81
CA GLU A 443 6.84 32.90 -9.64
C GLU A 443 7.21 31.49 -9.13
N ASP A 444 7.66 30.61 -10.02
CA ASP A 444 8.04 29.23 -9.72
C ASP A 444 8.92 28.63 -10.84
N ILE A 445 9.24 27.35 -10.73
CA ILE A 445 9.84 26.57 -11.83
C ILE A 445 8.93 26.57 -13.06
N GLY A 446 9.46 26.92 -14.24
CA GLY A 446 8.66 27.14 -15.45
C GLY A 446 8.14 25.90 -16.19
N TYR A 447 8.07 24.74 -15.53
CA TYR A 447 7.63 23.49 -16.15
C TYR A 447 6.47 22.87 -15.37
N THR A 448 5.52 22.27 -16.08
CA THR A 448 4.42 21.50 -15.50
C THR A 448 4.41 20.08 -16.09
N VAL A 449 4.29 19.09 -15.22
CA VAL A 449 3.99 17.70 -15.54
C VAL A 449 2.51 17.47 -15.25
N LYS A 450 1.83 16.90 -16.23
CA LYS A 450 0.45 16.45 -16.06
C LYS A 450 0.43 14.92 -16.07
N PRO A 451 -0.04 14.25 -15.00
CA PRO A 451 -0.37 12.85 -15.09
C PRO A 451 -1.41 12.62 -16.19
N ARG A 452 -1.32 11.48 -16.88
CA ARG A 452 -2.37 11.04 -17.79
C ARG A 452 -3.68 10.98 -16.98
N PRO A 453 -4.79 11.61 -17.41
CA PRO A 453 -6.06 11.39 -16.73
C PRO A 453 -6.41 9.91 -16.85
N SER A 454 -6.81 9.30 -15.73
CA SER A 454 -7.50 8.02 -15.69
C SER A 454 -8.64 8.04 -16.71
N ARG A 455 -8.78 6.97 -17.50
CA ARG A 455 -9.89 6.82 -18.46
C ARG A 455 -11.17 6.44 -17.73
N SER A 456 -11.61 7.26 -16.77
CA SER A 456 -12.94 7.17 -16.17
C SER A 456 -13.71 8.45 -16.49
N VAL A 457 -14.08 8.59 -17.77
CA VAL A 457 -15.14 9.52 -18.16
C VAL A 457 -16.45 8.84 -17.81
N SER A 458 -17.01 9.18 -16.65
CA SER A 458 -18.46 9.24 -16.47
C SER A 458 -18.84 10.69 -16.18
N GLN A 459 -19.65 11.25 -17.06
CA GLN A 459 -20.22 12.58 -16.94
C GLN A 459 -20.95 12.73 -15.59
N ARG A 460 -20.48 13.71 -14.79
CA ARG A 460 -21.18 14.48 -13.73
C ARG A 460 -20.47 14.40 -12.37
N SER A 461 -19.42 15.18 -12.21
CA SER A 461 -19.26 15.98 -10.99
C SER A 461 -18.43 17.23 -11.29
N ARG A 462 -19.12 18.36 -11.46
CA ARG A 462 -18.50 19.69 -11.54
C ARG A 462 -18.15 20.12 -10.12
N ARG A 463 -16.96 19.75 -9.63
CA ARG A 463 -16.16 20.42 -8.56
C ARG A 463 -15.10 19.44 -8.03
N GLY A 464 -14.03 19.25 -8.80
CA GLY A 464 -12.77 18.73 -8.25
C GLY A 464 -11.92 19.86 -7.66
N PRO A 465 -10.95 19.56 -6.77
CA PRO A 465 -10.03 20.56 -6.23
C PRO A 465 -9.16 21.19 -7.34
N PRO A 466 -8.60 22.40 -7.12
CA PRO A 466 -7.84 23.11 -8.15
C PRO A 466 -6.59 22.31 -8.58
N PRO A 467 -6.19 22.41 -9.87
CA PRO A 467 -5.04 21.68 -10.39
C PRO A 467 -3.75 22.13 -9.68
N ARG A 468 -2.98 21.17 -9.17
CA ARG A 468 -1.64 21.39 -8.63
C ARG A 468 -0.62 21.38 -9.77
N THR A 469 0.15 22.46 -9.88
CA THR A 469 1.37 22.56 -10.68
C THR A 469 2.46 21.68 -10.04
N LEU A 470 2.86 20.61 -10.73
CA LEU A 470 3.98 19.74 -10.34
C LEU A 470 5.03 19.76 -11.46
N PRO A 471 6.33 19.91 -11.19
CA PRO A 471 7.34 20.06 -12.25
C PRO A 471 7.96 18.74 -12.76
N ALA A 472 8.80 18.93 -13.78
CA ALA A 472 9.44 18.04 -14.77
C ALA A 472 9.74 16.55 -14.46
N THR A 473 9.80 15.80 -15.55
CA THR A 473 10.06 14.36 -15.79
C THR A 473 11.36 13.79 -15.21
N ASP A 474 12.23 14.61 -14.62
CA ASP A 474 13.51 14.14 -14.06
C ASP A 474 13.34 13.38 -12.74
N LEU A 475 12.15 13.38 -12.15
CA LEU A 475 11.83 12.70 -10.90
C LEU A 475 11.09 11.36 -11.09
N GLN A 476 10.99 10.84 -12.31
CA GLN A 476 10.31 9.56 -12.60
C GLN A 476 11.19 8.33 -12.40
#